data_AF-A0A523GKV7-F1
#
_entry.id   AF-A0A523GKV7-F1
#
_cell.length_a   1.000
_cell.length_b   1.000
_cell.length_c   1.000
_cell.angle_alpha   90.00
_cell.angle_beta   90.00
_cell.angle_gamma   90.00
#
_symmetry.space_group_name_H-M   'P 1'
#
loop_
_entity.id
_entity.type
_entity.pdbx_description
1 polymer ?
#
loop_
_entity_poly.entity_id
_entity_poly.type
_entity_poly.pdbx_seq_one_letter_code
_entity_poly.pdbx_strand_id
1 'polypeptide(L)' 'MVFVRKNYLLLLLGLGLVIVGYVIMRLENEVDGFISLYVAPLLILGGYLEVMYAIFYREKEPEPEAQS' A
#
# COMPACT_ATOMS: atom_id res chain seq x y z
N MET A 1 8.78 11.60 -16.92
CA MET A 1 9.17 10.38 -16.16
C MET A 1 8.93 10.46 -14.64
N VAL A 2 8.68 11.64 -14.04
CA VAL A 2 8.47 11.77 -12.58
C VAL A 2 7.12 11.18 -12.11
N PHE A 3 6.11 11.15 -12.99
CA PHE A 3 4.76 10.66 -12.68
C PHE A 3 4.68 9.15 -12.44
N VAL A 4 5.49 8.35 -13.14
CA VAL A 4 5.58 6.90 -12.88
C VAL A 4 6.17 6.64 -11.49
N ARG A 5 7.21 7.38 -11.08
CA ARG A 5 7.88 7.16 -9.77
C ARG A 5 6.94 7.30 -8.57
N LYS A 6 5.97 8.23 -8.64
CA LYS A 6 5.04 8.49 -7.55
C LYS A 6 4.13 7.29 -7.28
N ASN A 7 3.65 6.63 -8.33
CA ASN A 7 2.77 5.48 -8.19
C ASN A 7 3.50 4.24 -7.63
N TYR A 8 4.76 4.06 -8.02
CA TYR A 8 5.61 3.02 -7.44
C TYR A 8 5.94 3.29 -5.97
N LEU A 9 6.06 4.55 -5.56
CA LEU A 9 6.22 4.93 -4.15
C LEU A 9 4.97 4.58 -3.33
N LEU A 10 3.77 4.86 -3.83
CA LEU A 10 2.51 4.48 -3.18
C LEU A 10 2.38 2.95 -3.06
N LEU A 11 2.76 2.23 -4.12
CA LEU A 11 2.75 0.77 -4.12
C LEU A 11 3.74 0.17 -3.10
N LEU A 12 4.94 0.76 -2.98
CA LEU A 12 5.92 0.39 -1.96
C LEU A 12 5.43 0.70 -0.54
N LEU A 13 4.70 1.81 -0.36
CA LEU A 13 4.12 2.18 0.93
C LEU A 13 3.08 1.15 1.37
N GLY A 14 2.16 0.77 0.47
CA GLY A 14 1.17 -0.27 0.74
C GLY A 14 1.80 -1.63 1.05
N LEU A 15 2.82 -2.03 0.28
CA LEU A 15 3.59 -3.25 0.56
C LEU A 15 4.31 -3.18 1.92
N GLY A 16 4.90 -2.02 2.23
CA GLY A 16 5.56 -1.77 3.51
C GLY A 16 4.61 -1.93 4.69
N LEU A 17 3.37 -1.43 4.60
CA LEU A 17 2.35 -1.59 5.63
C LEU A 17 2.02 -3.06 5.90
N VAL A 18 1.88 -3.88 4.85
CA VAL A 18 1.63 -5.33 5.00
C VAL A 18 2.81 -6.01 5.69
N ILE A 19 4.04 -5.72 5.27
CA ILE A 19 5.25 -6.27 5.90
C ILE A 19 5.32 -5.86 7.36
N VAL A 20 5.09 -4.58 7.68
CA VAL A 20 5.08 -4.08 9.05
C VAL A 20 4.02 -4.78 9.89
N GLY A 21 2.81 -5.00 9.37
CA GLY A 21 1.76 -5.76 10.06
C GLY A 21 2.26 -7.14 10.50
N TYR A 22 2.86 -7.92 9.61
CA TYR A 22 3.41 -9.23 9.94
C TYR A 22 4.65 -9.17 10.84
N VAL A 23 5.52 -8.17 10.66
CA VAL A 23 6.71 -8.00 11.51
C VAL A 23 6.29 -7.73 12.95
N ILE A 24 5.31 -6.86 13.18
CA ILE A 24 4.86 -6.55 14.54
C ILE A 24 4.16 -7.76 15.16
N MET A 25 3.38 -8.55 14.41
CA MET A 25 2.85 -9.85 14.92
C MET A 25 3.98 -10.76 15.40
N ARG A 26 5.06 -10.85 14.62
CA ARG A 26 6.23 -11.65 14.99
C ARG A 26 6.95 -11.11 16.22
N LEU A 27 7.00 -9.79 16.38
CA LEU A 27 7.64 -9.15 17.54
C LEU A 27 6.81 -9.31 18.82
N GLU A 28 5.47 -9.25 18.73
CA GLU A 28 4.58 -9.54 19.86
C GLU A 28 4.72 -11.01 20.28
N ASN A 29 4.83 -11.93 19.32
CA ASN A 29 5.05 -13.36 19.55
C ASN A 29 3.95 -14.00 20.42
N GLU A 30 2.76 -13.41 20.41
CA GLU A 30 1.58 -13.86 21.13
C GLU A 30 0.39 -13.82 20.17
N VAL A 31 -0.11 -15.00 19.79
CA VAL A 31 -1.15 -15.12 18.76
C VAL A 31 -2.47 -14.49 19.20
N ASP A 32 -2.78 -14.60 20.50
CA ASP A 32 -3.96 -14.01 21.12
C ASP A 32 -3.70 -12.59 21.67
N GLY A 33 -2.55 -12.02 21.32
CA GLY A 33 -2.16 -10.66 21.70
C GLY A 33 -3.03 -9.60 21.03
N PHE A 34 -3.18 -8.46 21.70
CA PHE A 34 -4.00 -7.36 21.19
C PHE A 34 -3.49 -6.85 19.83
N ILE A 35 -2.17 -6.84 19.62
CA ILE A 35 -1.60 -6.37 18.35
C ILE A 35 -1.92 -7.37 17.25
N SER A 36 -1.73 -8.66 17.48
CA SER A 36 -1.97 -9.72 16.50
C SER A 36 -3.45 -9.85 16.13
N LEU A 37 -4.36 -9.66 17.08
CA LEU A 37 -5.80 -9.79 16.85
C LEU A 37 -6.46 -8.54 16.26
N TYR A 38 -5.96 -7.34 16.57
CA TYR A 38 -6.63 -6.08 16.18
C TYR A 38 -5.77 -5.16 15.32
N VAL A 39 -4.53 -4.91 15.73
CA VAL A 39 -3.68 -3.90 15.08
C VAL A 39 -3.12 -4.42 13.75
N ALA A 40 -2.61 -5.65 13.73
CA ALA A 40 -2.01 -6.24 12.55
C ALA A 40 -3.02 -6.48 11.42
N PRO A 41 -4.25 -7.01 11.67
CA PRO A 41 -5.26 -7.14 10.63
C PRO A 41 -5.65 -5.80 10.01
N LEU A 42 -5.77 -4.73 10.82
CA LEU A 42 -6.06 -3.39 10.33
C LEU A 42 -4.91 -2.80 9.49
N LEU A 43 -3.66 -2.99 9.93
CA LEU A 43 -2.48 -2.57 9.17
C LEU A 43 -2.37 -3.28 7.83
N ILE A 44 -2.56 -4.61 7.82
CA ILE A 44 -2.52 -5.43 6.61
C ILE A 44 -3.65 -5.03 5.67
N LEU A 45 -4.87 -4.85 6.18
CA LEU A 45 -6.01 -4.36 5.40
C LEU A 45 -5.72 -2.98 4.80
N GLY A 46 -5.21 -2.04 5.59
CA GLY A 46 -4.81 -0.71 5.12
C GLY A 46 -3.75 -0.79 4.02
N GLY A 47 -2.76 -1.68 4.17
CA GLY A 47 -1.75 -1.93 3.15
C GLY A 47 -2.34 -2.45 1.84
N TYR A 48 -3.29 -3.38 1.90
CA TYR A 48 -4.00 -3.86 0.70
C TYR A 48 -4.84 -2.76 0.04
N LEU A 49 -5.55 -1.94 0.82
CA LEU A 49 -6.31 -0.81 0.30
C LEU A 49 -5.41 0.24 -0.37
N GLU A 50 -4.23 0.50 0.20
CA GLU A 50 -3.24 1.40 -0.37
C GLU A 50 -2.66 0.84 -1.68
N VAL A 51 -2.31 -0.45 -1.73
CA VAL A 51 -1.86 -1.10 -2.97
C VAL A 51 -2.96 -1.03 -4.04
N MET A 52 -4.20 -1.28 -3.65
CA MET A 52 -5.35 -1.15 -4.53
C MET A 52 -5.47 0.28 -5.07
N TYR A 53 -5.42 1.28 -4.20
CA TYR A 53 -5.46 2.69 -4.59
C TYR A 53 -4.32 3.05 -5.55
N ALA A 54 -3.08 2.61 -5.26
CA ALA A 54 -1.93 2.84 -6.14
C ALA A 54 -2.12 2.21 -7.53
N ILE A 55 -2.75 1.03 -7.62
CA ILE A 55 -3.01 0.38 -8.91
C ILE A 55 -4.13 1.11 -9.68
N PHE A 56 -5.22 1.46 -9.01
CA PHE A 56 -6.39 2.10 -9.64
C PHE A 56 -6.16 3.57 -9.97
N TYR A 57 -5.35 4.29 -9.20
CA TYR A 57 -4.99 5.69 -9.45
C TYR A 57 -3.90 5.78 -10.53
N ARG A 58 -4.28 5.40 -11.76
CA ARG A 58 -3.48 5.66 -12.95
C ARG A 58 -3.97 6.98 -13.53
N GLU A 59 -3.18 8.04 -13.40
CA GLU A 59 -3.48 9.32 -14.05
C GLU A 59 -3.70 9.08 -15.55
N LYS A 60 -4.81 9.61 -16.09
CA LYS A 60 -5.12 9.61 -17.53
C LYS A 60 -3.86 10.04 -18.28
N GLU A 61 -3.45 9.26 -19.27
CA GLU A 61 -2.43 9.71 -20.23
C GLU A 61 -2.87 11.08 -20.76
N PRO A 62 -2.01 12.11 -20.73
CA PRO A 62 -2.34 13.40 -21.30
C PRO A 62 -2.69 13.16 -22.76
N GLU A 63 -3.93 13.51 -23.11
CA GLU A 63 -4.49 13.34 -24.44
C GLU A 63 -3.52 13.97 -25.45
N PRO A 64 -3.03 13.22 -26.46
CA PRO A 64 -2.04 13.77 -27.38
C PRO A 64 -2.70 14.95 -28.07
N GLU A 65 -2.17 16.14 -27.82
CA GLU A 65 -2.61 17.39 -28.42
C GLU A 65 -2.81 17.14 -29.91
N ALA A 66 -4.06 17.20 -30.36
CA ALA A 66 -4.41 17.09 -31.76
C ALA A 66 -3.64 18.20 -32.49
N GLN A 67 -2.58 17.80 -33.18
CA GLN A 67 -1.75 18.69 -33.98
C GLN A 67 -2.65 19.30 -35.05
N SER A 68 -2.82 20.61 -34.93
CA SER A 68 -3.56 21.54 -35.79
C SER A 68 -3.24 21.39 -37.27
#